data_AF-A0A4V0I822-F1
#
_entry.id   AF-A0A4V0I822-F1
#
_cell.length_a   1.000
_cell.length_b   1.000
_cell.length_c   1.000
_cell.angle_alpha   90.00
_cell.angle_beta   90.00
_cell.angle_gamma   90.00
#
_symmetry.space_group_name_H-M   'P 1'
#
loop_
_entity.id
_entity.type
_entity.pdbx_description
1 polymer ?
#
loop_
_entity_poly.entity_id
_entity_poly.type
_entity_poly.pdbx_seq_one_letter_code
_entity_poly.pdbx_strand_id
1 'polypeptide(L)'
;MPTVSETIGRTVEAASKLLDRRHNAYWQLARKVGRGEEVDPDEVIKLVEAAGRDIHEFQRDAETVARRFELAANLAAAEEKRLRLAAVEKELLTLGAAFDEFQARHAAAVRPLVAERNALGNEVATADAGRSELMRECPYPDLVEHLGVLRDERNGLTERLKRLGAEARDHRSWLDGRTKGSNAQTTEAHRDLARHRLPDIEAEEARLTAEVRALDAEIEVVEAQTAQP
;
A
#
# COMPACT_ATOMS: atom_id res chain seq x y z
N MET A 1 26.99 -75.31 42.44
CA MET A 1 26.44 -75.81 41.15
C MET A 1 25.09 -75.14 40.97
N PRO A 2 24.92 -74.21 40.02
CA PRO A 2 23.61 -73.60 39.76
C PRO A 2 22.60 -74.69 39.37
N THR A 3 21.35 -74.52 39.78
CA THR A 3 20.29 -75.48 39.43
C THR A 3 19.91 -75.34 37.96
N VAL A 4 19.39 -76.41 37.35
CA VAL A 4 18.94 -76.41 35.94
C VAL A 4 17.94 -75.29 35.68
N SER A 5 17.08 -74.96 36.66
CA SER A 5 16.11 -73.86 36.59
C SER A 5 16.75 -72.46 36.57
N GLU A 6 17.79 -72.20 37.38
CA GLU A 6 18.55 -70.93 37.32
C GLU A 6 19.32 -70.76 36.01
N THR A 7 19.80 -71.87 35.45
CA THR A 7 20.58 -71.86 34.19
C THR A 7 19.67 -71.55 33.00
N ILE A 8 18.45 -72.10 32.98
CA ILE A 8 17.41 -71.81 31.98
C ILE A 8 16.90 -70.36 32.12
N GLY A 9 16.69 -69.87 33.35
CA GLY A 9 16.27 -68.48 33.57
C GLY A 9 17.28 -67.45 33.04
N ARG A 10 18.58 -67.67 33.30
CA ARG A 10 19.65 -66.79 32.80
C ARG A 10 19.80 -66.82 31.29
N THR A 11 19.59 -67.97 30.64
CA THR A 11 19.66 -68.07 29.18
C THR A 11 18.47 -67.41 28.48
N VAL A 12 17.26 -67.52 29.05
CA VAL A 12 16.06 -66.83 28.54
C VAL A 12 16.19 -65.31 28.69
N GLU A 13 16.68 -64.82 29.83
CA GLU A 13 16.88 -63.38 30.05
C GLU A 13 17.96 -62.80 29.13
N ALA A 14 19.06 -63.54 28.92
CA ALA A 14 20.11 -63.16 27.97
C ALA A 14 19.59 -63.15 26.52
N ALA A 15 18.74 -64.12 26.15
CA ALA A 15 18.11 -64.19 24.84
C ALA A 15 17.15 -63.01 24.60
N SER A 16 16.35 -62.63 25.61
CA SER A 16 15.45 -61.46 25.54
C SER A 16 16.23 -60.17 25.31
N LYS A 17 17.30 -59.92 26.08
CA LYS A 17 18.16 -58.74 25.92
C LYS A 17 18.86 -58.69 24.56
N LEU A 18 19.21 -59.85 24.00
CA LEU A 18 19.77 -59.95 22.65
C LEU A 18 18.73 -59.63 21.57
N LEU A 19 17.49 -60.08 21.73
CA LEU A 19 16.38 -59.74 20.84
C LEU A 19 16.09 -58.24 20.85
N ASP A 20 16.03 -57.62 22.03
CA ASP A 20 15.81 -56.17 22.16
C ASP A 20 16.92 -55.34 21.49
N ARG A 21 18.18 -55.78 21.61
CA ARG A 21 19.32 -55.13 20.94
C ARG A 21 19.24 -55.27 19.42
N ARG A 22 18.87 -56.45 18.91
CA ARG A 22 18.71 -56.68 17.46
C ARG A 22 17.55 -55.87 16.89
N HIS A 23 16.43 -55.84 17.59
CA HIS A 23 15.27 -55.04 17.22
C HIS A 23 15.58 -53.54 17.21
N ASN A 24 16.36 -53.06 18.18
CA ASN A 24 16.83 -51.67 18.21
C ASN A 24 17.77 -51.36 17.03
N ALA A 25 18.75 -52.24 16.76
CA ALA A 25 19.68 -52.08 15.63
C ALA A 25 18.95 -52.04 14.28
N TYR A 26 17.94 -52.90 14.09
CA TYR A 26 17.07 -52.90 12.91
C TYR A 26 16.37 -51.54 12.71
N TRP A 27 15.72 -50.99 13.75
CA TRP A 27 15.06 -49.69 13.62
C TRP A 27 16.02 -48.51 13.48
N GLN A 28 17.22 -48.60 14.04
CA GLN A 28 18.26 -47.60 13.77
C GLN A 28 18.67 -47.63 12.31
N LEU A 29 18.84 -48.82 11.73
CA LEU A 29 19.14 -49.00 10.31
C LEU A 29 18.02 -48.44 9.41
N ALA A 30 16.76 -48.79 9.71
CA ALA A 30 15.59 -48.27 8.98
C ALA A 30 15.49 -46.74 9.10
N ARG A 31 15.93 -46.14 10.22
CA ARG A 31 16.02 -44.68 10.38
C ARG A 31 17.14 -44.05 9.55
N LYS A 32 18.31 -44.68 9.45
CA LYS A 32 19.40 -44.21 8.59
C LYS A 32 18.97 -44.22 7.12
N VAL A 33 18.46 -45.36 6.66
CA VAL A 33 17.93 -45.51 5.29
C VAL A 33 16.77 -44.54 5.04
N GLY A 34 15.84 -44.42 5.99
CA GLY A 34 14.71 -43.49 5.88
C GLY A 34 15.10 -42.00 5.90
N ARG A 35 16.33 -41.65 6.31
CA ARG A 35 16.90 -40.30 6.18
C ARG A 35 17.65 -40.08 4.87
N GLY A 36 17.79 -41.13 4.05
CA GLY A 36 18.64 -41.11 2.87
C GLY A 36 20.13 -41.19 3.17
N GLU A 37 20.52 -41.66 4.37
CA GLU A 37 21.93 -41.93 4.69
C GLU A 37 22.40 -43.17 3.91
N GLU A 38 23.63 -43.15 3.43
CA GLU A 38 24.24 -44.30 2.74
C GLU A 38 24.59 -45.39 3.76
N VAL A 39 24.17 -46.62 3.49
CA VAL A 39 24.29 -47.76 4.41
C VAL A 39 24.87 -48.95 3.66
N ASP A 40 25.78 -49.68 4.31
CA ASP A 40 26.40 -50.88 3.76
C ASP A 40 25.34 -51.98 3.49
N PRO A 41 25.18 -52.45 2.23
CA PRO A 41 24.25 -53.52 1.88
C PRO A 41 24.46 -54.81 2.70
N ASP A 42 25.70 -55.15 3.04
CA ASP A 42 26.02 -56.36 3.81
C ASP A 42 25.58 -56.22 5.27
N GLU A 43 25.59 -55.00 5.81
CA GLU A 43 25.07 -54.69 7.15
C GLU A 43 23.54 -54.78 7.18
N VAL A 44 22.88 -54.32 6.12
CA VAL A 44 21.41 -54.43 5.94
C VAL A 44 20.97 -55.88 5.95
N ILE A 45 21.58 -56.72 5.11
CA ILE A 45 21.22 -58.14 5.02
C ILE A 45 21.39 -58.83 6.37
N LYS A 46 22.54 -58.64 7.04
CA LYS A 46 22.81 -59.25 8.36
C LYS A 46 21.81 -58.83 9.43
N LEU A 47 21.43 -57.56 9.49
CA LEU A 47 20.52 -57.05 10.52
C LEU A 47 19.05 -57.41 10.26
N VAL A 48 18.65 -57.47 8.99
CA VAL A 48 17.31 -57.92 8.57
C VAL A 48 17.12 -59.40 8.89
N GLU A 49 18.09 -60.25 8.52
CA GLU A 49 18.08 -61.68 8.87
C GLU A 49 18.13 -61.90 10.38
N ALA A 50 18.97 -61.16 11.12
CA ALA A 50 19.07 -61.27 12.56
C ALA A 50 17.79 -60.83 13.30
N ALA A 51 16.98 -59.98 12.67
CA ALA A 51 15.66 -59.55 13.16
C ALA A 51 14.53 -60.49 12.75
N GLY A 52 14.80 -61.52 11.93
CA GLY A 52 13.79 -62.46 11.43
C GLY A 52 12.82 -61.83 10.42
N ARG A 53 13.29 -60.80 9.69
CA ARG A 53 12.52 -60.05 8.69
C ARG A 53 12.99 -60.40 7.28
N ASP A 54 12.18 -60.11 6.28
CA ASP A 54 12.61 -60.09 4.89
C ASP A 54 12.98 -58.68 4.40
N ILE A 55 13.66 -58.61 3.27
CA ILE A 55 14.14 -57.33 2.70
C ILE A 55 12.98 -56.41 2.26
N HIS A 56 11.83 -56.97 1.88
CA HIS A 56 10.65 -56.20 1.49
C HIS A 56 9.91 -55.62 2.70
N GLU A 57 9.90 -56.30 3.83
CA GLU A 57 9.48 -55.77 5.12
C GLU A 57 10.39 -54.60 5.55
N PHE A 58 11.70 -54.77 5.43
CA PHE A 58 12.64 -53.69 5.73
C PHE A 58 12.45 -52.47 4.83
N GLN A 59 12.24 -52.67 3.53
CA GLN A 59 11.92 -51.58 2.59
C GLN A 59 10.65 -50.83 3.00
N ARG A 60 9.55 -51.54 3.32
CA ARG A 60 8.30 -50.92 3.78
C ARG A 60 8.47 -50.17 5.10
N ASP A 61 9.26 -50.70 6.01
CA ASP A 61 9.57 -50.06 7.29
C ASP A 61 10.42 -48.79 7.07
N ALA A 62 11.44 -48.85 6.22
CA ALA A 62 12.28 -47.71 5.86
C ALA A 62 11.48 -46.60 5.15
N GLU A 63 10.60 -46.94 4.22
CA GLU A 63 9.67 -46.01 3.56
C GLU A 63 8.72 -45.35 4.57
N THR A 64 8.18 -46.14 5.51
CA THR A 64 7.33 -45.62 6.59
C THR A 64 8.08 -44.63 7.46
N VAL A 65 9.35 -44.93 7.79
CA VAL A 65 10.20 -44.05 8.58
C VAL A 65 10.55 -42.77 7.80
N ALA A 66 10.87 -42.86 6.51
CA ALA A 66 11.10 -41.71 5.64
C ALA A 66 9.88 -40.78 5.61
N ARG A 67 8.70 -41.34 5.36
CA ARG A 67 7.43 -40.58 5.37
C ARG A 67 7.18 -39.89 6.71
N ARG A 68 7.54 -40.53 7.83
CA ARG A 68 7.41 -39.91 9.16
C ARG A 68 8.37 -38.74 9.36
N PHE A 69 9.59 -38.80 8.83
CA PHE A 69 10.51 -37.67 8.85
C PHE A 69 9.99 -36.50 8.02
N GLU A 70 9.46 -36.76 6.82
CA GLU A 70 8.84 -35.74 5.98
C GLU A 70 7.64 -35.07 6.67
N LEU A 71 6.74 -35.86 7.26
CA LEU A 71 5.59 -35.33 8.01
C LEU A 71 6.02 -34.51 9.22
N ALA A 72 7.05 -34.94 9.95
CA ALA A 72 7.58 -34.20 11.08
C ALA A 72 8.19 -32.85 10.64
N ALA A 73 8.94 -32.83 9.53
CA ALA A 73 9.48 -31.61 8.95
C ALA A 73 8.38 -30.64 8.50
N ASN A 74 7.33 -31.18 7.84
CA ASN A 74 6.18 -30.39 7.42
C ASN A 74 5.41 -29.79 8.60
N LEU A 75 5.23 -30.55 9.69
CA LEU A 75 4.61 -30.06 10.92
C LEU A 75 5.44 -28.94 11.56
N ALA A 76 6.76 -29.12 11.67
CA ALA A 76 7.65 -28.09 12.20
C ALA A 76 7.56 -26.78 11.38
N ALA A 77 7.59 -26.88 10.05
CA ALA A 77 7.45 -25.73 9.17
C ALA A 77 6.04 -25.11 9.19
N ALA A 78 4.99 -25.91 9.44
CA ALA A 78 3.62 -25.41 9.54
C ALA A 78 3.42 -24.56 10.80
N GLU A 79 4.04 -24.92 11.91
CA GLU A 79 3.89 -24.19 13.17
C GLU A 79 4.46 -22.78 13.09
N GLU A 80 5.63 -22.62 12.47
CA GLU A 80 6.22 -21.31 12.18
C GLU A 80 5.29 -20.46 11.30
N LYS A 81 4.74 -21.07 10.23
CA LYS A 81 3.80 -20.40 9.32
C LYS A 81 2.51 -19.99 10.02
N ARG A 82 1.98 -20.80 10.95
CA ARG A 82 0.79 -20.48 11.74
C ARG A 82 1.03 -19.27 12.64
N LEU A 83 2.18 -19.21 13.31
CA LEU A 83 2.54 -18.05 14.13
C LEU A 83 2.66 -16.78 13.29
N ARG A 84 3.30 -16.88 12.11
CA ARG A 84 3.40 -15.75 11.19
C ARG A 84 2.02 -15.30 10.67
N LEU A 85 1.14 -16.25 10.33
CA LEU A 85 -0.22 -15.97 9.89
C LEU A 85 -0.99 -15.19 10.96
N ALA A 86 -0.99 -15.68 12.21
CA ALA A 86 -1.67 -15.01 13.32
C ALA A 86 -1.13 -13.59 13.57
N ALA A 87 0.19 -13.38 13.42
CA ALA A 87 0.79 -12.05 13.54
C ALA A 87 0.32 -11.11 12.42
N VAL A 88 0.28 -11.59 11.18
CA VAL A 88 -0.20 -10.81 10.02
C VAL A 88 -1.68 -10.49 10.16
N GLU A 89 -2.52 -11.43 10.57
CA GLU A 89 -3.95 -11.20 10.81
C GLU A 89 -4.19 -10.13 11.88
N LYS A 90 -3.42 -10.17 12.97
CA LYS A 90 -3.49 -9.13 14.02
C LYS A 90 -3.08 -7.75 13.50
N GLU A 91 -2.02 -7.69 12.69
CA GLU A 91 -1.56 -6.44 12.07
C GLU A 91 -2.62 -5.88 11.11
N LEU A 92 -3.22 -6.73 10.28
CA LEU A 92 -4.31 -6.36 9.37
C LEU A 92 -5.54 -5.81 10.13
N LEU A 93 -5.94 -6.46 11.21
CA LEU A 93 -7.05 -5.99 12.05
C LEU A 93 -6.76 -4.61 12.66
N THR A 94 -5.51 -4.40 13.11
CA THR A 94 -5.08 -3.12 13.71
C THR A 94 -5.08 -2.01 12.67
N LEU A 95 -4.52 -2.27 11.49
CA LEU A 95 -4.49 -1.32 10.38
C LEU A 95 -5.89 -1.01 9.85
N GLY A 96 -6.76 -2.02 9.77
CA GLY A 96 -8.17 -1.86 9.39
C GLY A 96 -8.90 -0.90 10.34
N ALA A 97 -8.78 -1.12 11.66
CA ALA A 97 -9.40 -0.24 12.65
C ALA A 97 -8.86 1.20 12.58
N ALA A 98 -7.55 1.38 12.39
CA ALA A 98 -6.95 2.71 12.23
C ALA A 98 -7.45 3.42 10.96
N PHE A 99 -7.66 2.66 9.88
CA PHE A 99 -8.19 3.19 8.63
C PHE A 99 -9.66 3.61 8.75
N ASP A 100 -10.49 2.83 9.43
CA ASP A 100 -11.88 3.17 9.69
C ASP A 100 -11.98 4.45 10.55
N GLU A 101 -11.13 4.58 11.57
CA GLU A 101 -11.06 5.80 12.37
C GLU A 101 -10.62 7.01 11.54
N PHE A 102 -9.60 6.84 10.69
CA PHE A 102 -9.18 7.90 9.77
C PHE A 102 -10.31 8.33 8.84
N GLN A 103 -11.05 7.38 8.25
CA GLN A 103 -12.20 7.69 7.40
C GLN A 103 -13.28 8.46 8.18
N ALA A 104 -13.59 8.05 9.40
CA ALA A 104 -14.57 8.72 10.24
C ALA A 104 -14.16 10.17 10.54
N ARG A 105 -12.88 10.40 10.91
CA ARG A 105 -12.33 11.75 11.14
C ARG A 105 -12.35 12.59 9.87
N HIS A 106 -11.93 12.02 8.74
CA HIS A 106 -11.96 12.70 7.45
C HIS A 106 -13.38 13.09 7.06
N ALA A 107 -14.35 12.18 7.18
CA ALA A 107 -15.75 12.46 6.89
C ALA A 107 -16.32 13.55 7.82
N ALA A 108 -16.00 13.50 9.11
CA ALA A 108 -16.41 14.52 10.07
C ALA A 108 -15.84 15.91 9.75
N ALA A 109 -14.60 15.98 9.24
CA ALA A 109 -13.98 17.23 8.82
C ALA A 109 -14.54 17.77 7.49
N VAL A 110 -14.77 16.89 6.50
CA VAL A 110 -15.16 17.30 5.14
C VAL A 110 -16.65 17.61 5.03
N ARG A 111 -17.51 16.86 5.72
CA ARG A 111 -18.96 17.03 5.64
C ARG A 111 -19.46 18.46 5.93
N PRO A 112 -19.02 19.16 7.00
CA PRO A 112 -19.45 20.54 7.24
C PRO A 112 -18.99 21.48 6.13
N LEU A 113 -17.75 21.34 5.65
CA LEU A 113 -17.22 22.18 4.56
C LEU A 113 -17.99 21.99 3.25
N VAL A 114 -18.40 20.75 2.94
CA VAL A 114 -19.25 20.46 1.78
C VAL A 114 -20.62 21.10 1.92
N ALA A 115 -21.22 21.05 3.12
CA ALA A 115 -22.51 21.68 3.38
C ALA A 115 -22.43 23.20 3.26
N GLU A 116 -21.40 23.81 3.86
CA GLU A 116 -21.13 25.25 3.79
C GLU A 116 -20.89 25.70 2.34
N ARG A 117 -20.03 25.00 1.59
CA ARG A 117 -19.82 25.27 0.17
C ARG A 117 -21.12 25.25 -0.62
N ASN A 118 -21.98 24.26 -0.37
CA ASN A 118 -23.26 24.16 -1.09
C ASN A 118 -24.21 25.31 -0.71
N ALA A 119 -24.25 25.70 0.57
CA ALA A 119 -25.05 26.83 1.02
C ALA A 119 -24.57 28.14 0.37
N LEU A 120 -23.27 28.42 0.44
CA LEU A 120 -22.65 29.57 -0.23
C LEU A 120 -22.89 29.56 -1.74
N GLY A 121 -22.80 28.39 -2.39
CA GLY A 121 -23.10 28.26 -3.81
C GLY A 121 -24.55 28.65 -4.16
N ASN A 122 -25.52 28.28 -3.31
CA ASN A 122 -26.92 28.66 -3.49
C ASN A 122 -27.16 30.15 -3.24
N GLU A 123 -26.48 30.73 -2.24
CA GLU A 123 -26.54 32.17 -1.95
C GLU A 123 -25.98 32.99 -3.12
N VAL A 124 -24.82 32.60 -3.65
CA VAL A 124 -24.22 33.22 -4.84
C VAL A 124 -25.15 33.10 -6.05
N ALA A 125 -25.72 31.93 -6.30
CA ALA A 125 -26.65 31.73 -7.42
C ALA A 125 -27.90 32.65 -7.30
N THR A 126 -28.40 32.84 -6.08
CA THR A 126 -29.52 33.74 -5.81
C THR A 126 -29.14 35.20 -6.03
N ALA A 127 -27.97 35.62 -5.57
CA ALA A 127 -27.42 36.95 -5.79
C ALA A 127 -27.20 37.23 -7.28
N ASP A 128 -26.68 36.25 -8.04
CA ASP A 128 -26.47 36.35 -9.48
C ASP A 128 -27.80 36.51 -10.24
N ALA A 129 -28.84 35.79 -9.82
CA ALA A 129 -30.18 35.93 -10.37
C ALA A 129 -30.76 37.33 -10.08
N GLY A 130 -30.69 37.79 -8.83
CA GLY A 130 -31.15 39.14 -8.44
C GLY A 130 -30.40 40.26 -9.16
N ARG A 131 -29.08 40.09 -9.35
CA ARG A 131 -28.26 41.00 -10.15
C ARG A 131 -28.69 41.02 -11.61
N SER A 132 -29.00 39.86 -12.20
CA SER A 132 -29.51 39.80 -13.58
C SER A 132 -30.86 40.51 -13.72
N GLU A 133 -31.72 40.40 -12.71
CA GLU A 133 -32.99 41.12 -12.66
C GLU A 133 -32.79 42.63 -12.52
N LEU A 134 -31.90 43.09 -11.64
CA LEU A 134 -31.55 44.49 -11.48
C LEU A 134 -31.02 45.11 -12.78
N MET A 135 -30.16 44.40 -13.51
CA MET A 135 -29.64 44.85 -14.81
C MET A 135 -30.74 44.97 -15.86
N ARG A 136 -31.75 44.09 -15.82
CA ARG A 136 -32.89 44.13 -16.73
C ARG A 136 -33.83 45.32 -16.45
N GLU A 137 -33.95 45.72 -15.18
CA GLU A 137 -34.78 46.84 -14.76
C GLU A 137 -34.05 48.19 -14.77
N CYS A 138 -32.73 48.19 -15.00
CA CYS A 138 -31.92 49.39 -15.02
C CYS A 138 -32.38 50.37 -16.12
N PRO A 139 -32.68 51.64 -15.80
CA PRO A 139 -33.17 52.63 -16.77
C PRO A 139 -32.07 53.17 -17.70
N TYR A 140 -30.80 52.80 -17.47
CA TYR A 140 -29.64 53.27 -18.24
C TYR A 140 -28.95 52.11 -18.97
N PRO A 141 -29.36 51.77 -20.22
CA PRO A 141 -28.81 50.65 -20.98
C PRO A 141 -27.30 50.74 -21.20
N ASP A 142 -26.79 51.95 -21.47
CA ASP A 142 -25.35 52.19 -21.70
C ASP A 142 -24.50 51.81 -20.48
N LEU A 143 -25.06 51.96 -19.26
CA LEU A 143 -24.38 51.60 -18.01
C LEU A 143 -24.29 50.07 -17.85
N VAL A 144 -25.35 49.35 -18.25
CA VAL A 144 -25.39 47.88 -18.26
C VAL A 144 -24.42 47.31 -19.30
N GLU A 145 -24.34 47.92 -20.49
CA GLU A 145 -23.38 47.54 -21.53
C GLU A 145 -21.94 47.77 -21.06
N HIS A 146 -21.65 48.95 -20.50
CA HIS A 146 -20.33 49.27 -19.96
C HIS A 146 -19.90 48.31 -18.86
N LEU A 147 -20.81 47.98 -17.93
CA LEU A 147 -20.58 46.97 -16.90
C LEU A 147 -20.27 45.58 -17.49
N GLY A 148 -20.95 45.20 -18.58
CA GLY A 148 -20.69 43.98 -19.32
C GLY A 148 -19.25 43.92 -19.84
N VAL A 149 -18.80 45.00 -20.49
CA VAL A 149 -17.43 45.13 -21.01
C VAL A 149 -16.40 45.00 -19.88
N LEU A 150 -16.57 45.73 -18.78
CA LEU A 150 -15.64 45.68 -17.63
C LEU A 150 -15.55 44.26 -17.03
N ARG A 151 -16.68 43.56 -16.93
CA ARG A 151 -16.70 42.17 -16.42
C ARG A 151 -16.01 41.20 -17.36
N ASP A 152 -16.22 41.33 -18.67
CA ASP A 152 -15.56 40.48 -19.67
C ASP A 152 -14.05 40.70 -19.67
N GLU A 153 -13.59 41.94 -19.56
CA GLU A 153 -12.17 42.29 -19.40
C GLU A 153 -11.61 41.68 -18.11
N ARG A 154 -12.28 41.86 -16.97
CA ARG A 154 -11.87 41.29 -15.68
C ARG A 154 -11.78 39.76 -15.74
N ASN A 155 -12.75 39.10 -16.37
CA ASN A 155 -12.75 37.66 -16.59
C ASN A 155 -11.57 37.22 -17.47
N GLY A 156 -11.29 37.95 -18.56
CA GLY A 156 -10.16 37.69 -19.44
C GLY A 156 -8.80 37.77 -18.72
N LEU A 157 -8.61 38.79 -17.88
CA LEU A 157 -7.42 38.94 -17.05
C LEU A 157 -7.32 37.84 -15.98
N THR A 158 -8.44 37.45 -15.38
CA THR A 158 -8.49 36.35 -14.40
C THR A 158 -8.08 35.00 -15.04
N GLU A 159 -8.54 34.70 -16.24
CA GLU A 159 -8.11 33.48 -16.97
C GLU A 159 -6.64 33.54 -17.40
N ARG A 160 -6.12 34.74 -17.69
CA ARG A 160 -4.68 34.92 -17.93
C ARG A 160 -3.86 34.69 -16.66
N LEU A 161 -4.29 35.20 -15.51
CA LEU A 161 -3.68 34.93 -14.20
C LEU A 161 -3.65 33.43 -13.87
N LYS A 162 -4.76 32.71 -14.10
CA LYS A 162 -4.81 31.26 -13.89
C LYS A 162 -3.75 30.51 -14.72
N ARG A 163 -3.60 30.90 -15.99
CA ARG A 163 -2.59 30.31 -16.90
C ARG A 163 -1.16 30.61 -16.43
N LEU A 164 -0.87 31.86 -16.07
CA LEU A 164 0.45 32.24 -15.54
C LEU A 164 0.76 31.55 -14.22
N GLY A 165 -0.20 31.43 -13.31
CA GLY A 165 -0.03 30.69 -12.07
C GLY A 165 0.19 29.18 -12.27
N ALA A 166 -0.36 28.60 -13.35
CA ALA A 166 -0.01 27.23 -13.77
C ALA A 166 1.44 27.16 -14.30
N GLU A 167 1.82 28.08 -15.19
CA GLU A 167 3.19 28.19 -15.73
C GLU A 167 4.23 28.36 -14.60
N ALA A 168 3.98 29.24 -13.63
CA ALA A 168 4.84 29.44 -12.47
C ALA A 168 4.97 28.19 -11.59
N ARG A 169 3.88 27.43 -11.40
CA ARG A 169 3.92 26.15 -10.64
C ARG A 169 4.75 25.10 -11.38
N ASP A 170 4.62 25.02 -12.69
CA ASP A 170 5.42 24.10 -13.50
C ASP A 170 6.91 24.46 -13.43
N HIS A 171 7.26 25.74 -13.61
CA HIS A 171 8.64 26.21 -13.46
C HIS A 171 9.21 25.95 -12.07
N ARG A 172 8.45 26.18 -10.99
CA ARG A 172 8.87 25.82 -9.63
C ARG A 172 9.07 24.32 -9.45
N SER A 173 8.22 23.49 -10.05
CA SER A 173 8.37 22.02 -10.04
C SER A 173 9.65 21.55 -10.73
N TRP A 174 10.04 22.21 -11.83
CA TRP A 174 11.31 21.98 -12.53
C TRP A 174 12.52 22.37 -11.68
N LEU A 175 12.46 23.50 -10.96
CA LEU A 175 13.53 23.94 -10.05
C LEU A 175 13.68 23.02 -8.84
N ASP A 176 12.56 22.54 -8.28
CA ASP A 176 12.53 21.63 -7.13
C ASP A 176 12.93 20.19 -7.48
N GLY A 177 13.17 19.88 -8.76
CA GLY A 177 13.53 18.54 -9.23
C GLY A 177 12.43 17.49 -9.04
N ARG A 178 11.17 17.93 -8.86
CA ARG A 178 10.02 17.03 -8.69
C ARG A 178 9.50 16.46 -10.01
N THR A 179 9.98 16.95 -11.15
CA THR A 179 9.65 16.43 -12.48
C THR A 179 10.39 15.13 -12.77
N LYS A 180 9.66 14.01 -12.76
CA LYS A 180 10.17 12.69 -13.15
C LYS A 180 10.07 12.51 -14.67
N GLY A 181 11.17 12.12 -15.33
CA GLY A 181 11.10 11.46 -16.64
C GLY A 181 11.93 12.00 -17.81
N SER A 182 12.85 12.96 -17.62
CA SER A 182 13.66 13.50 -18.73
C SER A 182 15.15 13.20 -18.59
N ASN A 183 15.88 13.11 -19.71
CA ASN A 183 17.33 12.94 -19.70
C ASN A 183 18.03 14.17 -19.07
N ALA A 184 19.25 14.00 -18.56
CA ALA A 184 19.92 15.02 -17.74
C ALA A 184 20.12 16.37 -18.46
N GLN A 185 20.36 16.37 -19.78
CA GLN A 185 20.58 17.59 -20.57
C GLN A 185 19.28 18.39 -20.81
N THR A 186 18.18 17.71 -21.13
CA THR A 186 16.87 18.40 -21.25
C THR A 186 16.40 18.93 -19.90
N THR A 187 16.76 18.25 -18.80
CA THR A 187 16.40 18.67 -17.45
C THR A 187 17.14 19.96 -17.05
N GLU A 188 18.42 20.13 -17.39
CA GLU A 188 19.15 21.37 -17.06
C GLU A 188 18.70 22.56 -17.91
N ALA A 189 18.46 22.36 -19.21
CA ALA A 189 17.94 23.42 -20.08
C ALA A 189 16.58 23.96 -19.61
N HIS A 190 15.70 23.08 -19.11
CA HIS A 190 14.40 23.49 -18.56
C HIS A 190 14.54 24.19 -17.20
N ARG A 191 15.52 23.81 -16.37
CA ARG A 191 15.83 24.53 -15.12
C ARG A 191 16.37 25.92 -15.40
N ASP A 192 17.28 26.06 -16.37
CA ASP A 192 17.81 27.37 -16.75
C ASP A 192 16.72 28.27 -17.30
N LEU A 193 15.86 27.75 -18.19
CA LEU A 193 14.67 28.46 -18.64
C LEU A 193 13.78 28.87 -17.45
N ALA A 194 13.55 27.98 -16.49
CA ALA A 194 12.75 28.27 -15.30
C ALA A 194 13.36 29.35 -14.40
N ARG A 195 14.69 29.35 -14.20
CA ARG A 195 15.41 30.37 -13.42
C ARG A 195 15.22 31.77 -14.02
N HIS A 196 15.23 31.87 -15.35
CA HIS A 196 15.09 33.15 -16.04
C HIS A 196 13.63 33.57 -16.21
N ARG A 197 12.72 32.62 -16.44
CA ARG A 197 11.32 32.93 -16.77
C ARG A 197 10.45 33.18 -15.54
N LEU A 198 10.75 32.55 -14.40
CA LEU A 198 9.93 32.66 -13.20
C LEU A 198 9.80 34.11 -12.67
N PRO A 199 10.87 34.92 -12.58
CA PRO A 199 10.74 36.32 -12.14
C PRO A 199 9.85 37.16 -13.06
N ASP A 200 9.91 36.94 -14.38
CA ASP A 200 9.06 37.62 -15.35
C ASP A 200 7.59 37.23 -15.19
N ILE A 201 7.32 35.94 -14.95
CA ILE A 201 5.96 35.44 -14.69
C ILE A 201 5.41 36.05 -13.39
N GLU A 202 6.21 36.09 -12.32
CA GLU A 202 5.80 36.66 -11.03
C GLU A 202 5.53 38.16 -11.12
N ALA A 203 6.35 38.90 -11.90
CA ALA A 203 6.13 40.31 -12.16
C ALA A 203 4.84 40.56 -12.98
N GLU A 204 4.59 39.74 -14.00
CA GLU A 204 3.36 39.80 -14.80
C GLU A 204 2.13 39.42 -13.96
N GLU A 205 2.23 38.40 -13.10
CA GLU A 205 1.18 38.00 -12.16
C GLU A 205 0.83 39.15 -11.20
N ALA A 206 1.84 39.83 -10.66
CA ALA A 206 1.64 41.00 -9.80
C ALA A 206 0.95 42.16 -10.56
N ARG A 207 1.36 42.44 -11.80
CA ARG A 207 0.73 43.47 -12.64
C ARG A 207 -0.74 43.16 -12.91
N LEU A 208 -1.02 41.95 -13.39
CA LEU A 208 -2.38 41.53 -13.73
C LEU A 208 -3.28 41.45 -12.48
N THR A 209 -2.73 41.09 -11.32
CA THR A 209 -3.45 41.12 -10.05
C THR A 209 -3.87 42.55 -9.68
N ALA A 210 -2.97 43.54 -9.88
CA ALA A 210 -3.30 44.93 -9.65
C ALA A 210 -4.36 45.45 -10.63
N GLU A 211 -4.29 45.02 -11.89
CA GLU A 211 -5.24 45.39 -12.94
C GLU A 211 -6.64 44.79 -12.68
N VAL A 212 -6.72 43.53 -12.27
CA VAL A 212 -7.99 42.91 -11.83
C VAL A 212 -8.61 43.66 -10.66
N ARG A 213 -7.81 44.04 -9.65
CA ARG A 213 -8.31 44.83 -8.50
C ARG A 213 -8.83 46.20 -8.91
N ALA A 214 -8.19 46.85 -9.88
CA ALA A 214 -8.67 48.13 -10.41
C ALA A 214 -10.02 47.97 -11.12
N LEU A 215 -10.16 46.94 -11.96
CA LEU A 215 -11.43 46.62 -12.61
C LEU A 215 -12.53 46.24 -11.60
N ASP A 216 -12.21 45.48 -10.55
CA ASP A 216 -13.19 45.12 -9.51
C ASP A 216 -13.72 46.38 -8.80
N ALA A 217 -12.86 47.36 -8.51
CA ALA A 217 -13.27 48.63 -7.91
C ALA A 217 -14.12 49.48 -8.87
N GLU A 218 -13.81 49.47 -10.16
CA GLU A 218 -14.60 50.17 -11.17
C GLU A 218 -15.97 49.51 -11.37
N ILE A 219 -16.02 48.18 -11.43
CA ILE A 219 -17.26 47.39 -11.47
C ILE A 219 -18.13 47.72 -10.25
N GLU A 220 -17.58 47.78 -9.04
CA GLU A 220 -18.33 48.11 -7.82
C GLU A 220 -18.99 49.51 -7.91
N VAL A 221 -18.26 50.51 -8.43
CA VAL A 221 -18.79 51.86 -8.63
C VAL A 221 -19.94 51.86 -9.65
N VAL A 222 -19.76 51.17 -10.77
CA VAL A 222 -20.78 51.08 -11.84
C VAL A 222 -22.01 50.27 -11.38
N GLU A 223 -21.82 49.17 -10.64
CA GLU A 223 -22.91 48.39 -10.03
C GLU A 223 -23.73 49.25 -9.05
N ALA A 224 -23.07 50.04 -8.22
CA ALA A 224 -23.75 50.95 -7.30
C ALA A 224 -24.59 52.01 -8.03
N GLN A 225 -24.16 52.45 -9.22
CA GLN A 225 -24.94 53.37 -10.06
C GLN A 225 -26.13 52.66 -10.71
N THR A 226 -25.99 51.39 -11.13
CA THR A 226 -27.11 50.62 -11.70
C THR A 226 -28.21 50.33 -10.68
N ALA A 227 -27.88 50.33 -9.39
CA ALA A 227 -28.82 50.09 -8.30
C ALA A 227 -29.57 51.35 -7.82
N GLN A 228 -29.24 52.53 -8.33
CA GLN A 228 -29.95 53.76 -8.02
C GLN A 228 -31.23 53.88 -8.88
N PRO A 229 -32.37 54.25 -8.28
CA PRO A 229 -33.65 54.40 -8.98
C PRO A 229 -33.69 55.57 -9.96
#